data_AF-A0A535PFY7-F1
#
_entry.id   AF-A0A535PFY7-F1
#
_cell.length_a   1.000
_cell.length_b   1.000
_cell.length_c   1.000
_cell.angle_alpha   90.00
_cell.angle_beta   90.00
_cell.angle_gamma   90.00
#
_symmetry.space_group_name_H-M   'P 1'
#
loop_
_entity.id
_entity.type
_entity.pdbx_description
1 polymer ?
#
loop_
_entity_poly.entity_id
_entity_poly.type
_entity_poly.pdbx_seq_one_letter_code
_entity_poly.pdbx_strand_id
1 'polypeptide(L)'
;MERSPASTEFYAQKGFASDPKRCTSCRASRRAAREGGYDLHDIGGPRGYERGEDRPAREYFAVVCSSCGNQAQVPFKPRMDRPVYCSDCFRAVKPS
;
A
#
# COMPACT_ATOMS: atom_id res chain seq x y z
N MET A 1 21.42 -4.06 -31.55
CA MET A 1 21.84 -2.83 -32.26
C MET A 1 20.59 -2.27 -32.93
N GLU A 2 20.03 -1.09 -32.63
CA GLU A 2 20.54 0.16 -32.07
C GLU A 2 19.44 0.88 -31.25
N ARG A 3 19.82 1.57 -30.17
CA ARG A 3 18.91 2.33 -29.29
C ARG A 3 18.43 3.60 -30.03
N SER A 4 17.13 3.70 -30.32
CA SER A 4 16.53 4.89 -30.96
C SER A 4 16.72 6.16 -30.11
N PRO A 5 17.01 7.32 -30.74
CA PRO A 5 17.44 8.56 -30.09
C PRO A 5 16.28 9.37 -29.48
N ALA A 6 15.34 8.72 -28.79
CA ALA A 6 14.48 9.43 -27.83
C ALA A 6 15.32 9.63 -26.56
N SER A 7 16.21 10.60 -26.69
CA SER A 7 17.51 10.76 -26.05
C SER A 7 17.51 10.55 -24.53
N THR A 8 18.51 9.78 -24.10
CA THR A 8 19.02 9.68 -22.72
C THR A 8 19.08 11.04 -22.01
N GLU A 9 19.30 12.14 -22.76
CA GLU A 9 19.26 13.53 -22.28
C GLU A 9 17.93 13.95 -21.66
N PHE A 10 16.78 13.52 -22.20
CA PHE A 10 15.47 13.92 -21.63
C PHE A 10 15.26 13.31 -20.24
N TYR A 11 15.73 12.10 -20.02
CA TYR A 11 15.64 11.41 -18.72
C TYR A 11 16.66 11.95 -17.72
N ALA A 12 17.87 12.27 -18.17
CA ALA A 12 18.89 12.94 -17.38
C ALA A 12 18.43 14.35 -16.94
N GLN A 13 17.86 15.13 -17.85
CA GLN A 13 17.38 16.49 -17.58
C GLN A 13 16.16 16.53 -16.66
N LYS A 14 15.32 15.49 -16.69
CA LYS A 14 14.17 15.33 -15.77
C LYS A 14 14.54 14.74 -14.40
N GLY A 15 15.82 14.47 -14.14
CA GLY A 15 16.30 13.99 -12.84
C GLY A 15 15.88 12.56 -12.51
N PHE A 16 15.50 11.76 -13.52
CA PHE A 16 15.17 10.35 -13.27
C PHE A 16 16.44 9.55 -13.07
N ALA A 17 16.61 8.99 -11.87
CA ALA A 17 17.81 8.24 -11.45
C ALA A 17 18.03 6.89 -12.17
N SER A 18 17.18 6.51 -13.13
CA SER A 18 17.28 5.21 -13.81
C SER A 18 16.91 5.29 -15.28
N ASP A 19 17.72 4.66 -16.12
CA ASP A 19 17.41 4.38 -17.53
C ASP A 19 16.08 3.62 -17.63
N PRO A 20 15.18 3.99 -18.55
CA PRO A 20 13.90 3.30 -18.68
C PRO A 20 14.12 1.82 -18.99
N LYS A 21 13.65 0.94 -18.10
CA LYS A 21 13.72 -0.53 -18.23
C LYS A 21 13.09 -1.09 -19.53
N ARG A 22 12.36 -0.26 -20.30
CA ARG A 22 11.71 -0.62 -21.56
C ARG A 22 11.82 0.55 -22.52
N CYS A 23 12.18 0.27 -23.77
CA CYS A 23 12.23 1.29 -24.82
C CYS A 23 10.85 1.91 -25.09
N THR A 24 10.85 3.07 -25.74
CA THR A 24 9.64 3.84 -26.05
C THR A 24 8.62 3.02 -26.84
N SER A 25 9.06 2.18 -27.79
CA SER A 25 8.19 1.28 -28.55
C SER A 25 7.53 0.23 -27.66
N CYS A 26 8.28 -0.49 -26.82
CA CYS A 26 7.71 -1.45 -25.88
C CYS A 26 6.79 -0.81 -24.84
N ARG A 27 7.07 0.44 -24.44
CA ARG A 27 6.19 1.22 -23.55
C ARG A 27 4.90 1.60 -24.25
N ALA A 28 4.97 2.03 -25.52
CA ALA A 28 3.80 2.38 -26.33
C ALA A 28 2.92 1.15 -26.58
N SER A 29 3.49 0.00 -26.98
CA SER A 29 2.74 -1.24 -27.18
C SER A 29 2.04 -1.71 -25.90
N ARG A 30 2.69 -1.59 -24.74
CA ARG A 30 2.07 -1.95 -23.45
C ARG A 30 0.95 -0.99 -23.07
N ARG A 31 1.07 0.31 -23.40
CA ARG A 31 -0.01 1.29 -23.20
C ARG A 31 -1.19 0.98 -24.11
N ALA A 32 -0.96 0.73 -25.39
CA ALA A 32 -1.99 0.34 -26.34
C ALA A 32 -2.72 -0.95 -25.93
N ALA A 33 -1.98 -1.95 -25.42
CA ALA A 33 -2.59 -3.17 -24.88
C ALA A 33 -3.52 -2.90 -23.69
N ARG A 34 -3.29 -1.84 -22.90
CA ARG A 34 -4.19 -1.45 -21.80
C ARG A 34 -5.45 -0.73 -22.29
N GLU A 35 -5.38 -0.03 -23.43
CA GLU A 35 -6.53 0.69 -24.01
C GLU A 35 -7.39 -0.19 -24.92
N GLY A 36 -6.84 -1.30 -25.42
CA GLY A 36 -7.54 -2.29 -26.24
C GLY A 36 -8.51 -3.21 -25.48
N GLY A 37 -8.89 -2.87 -24.24
CA GLY A 37 -10.01 -3.48 -23.53
C GLY A 37 -10.06 -5.01 -23.57
N TYR A 38 -8.99 -5.69 -23.16
CA TYR A 38 -9.13 -7.09 -22.76
C TYR A 38 -9.55 -7.12 -21.30
N ASP A 39 -10.62 -7.86 -21.01
CA ASP A 39 -11.12 -8.05 -19.67
C ASP A 39 -10.03 -8.73 -18.82
N LEU A 40 -9.68 -8.14 -17.67
CA LEU A 40 -8.68 -8.66 -16.74
C LEU A 40 -9.09 -10.02 -16.15
N HIS A 41 -10.35 -10.44 -16.35
CA HIS A 41 -10.91 -11.70 -15.91
C HIS A 41 -10.52 -12.89 -16.81
N ASP A 42 -10.13 -12.66 -18.07
CA ASP A 42 -9.83 -13.74 -19.03
C ASP A 42 -8.38 -14.28 -18.93
N ILE A 43 -7.45 -13.50 -18.36
CA ILE A 43 -6.03 -13.90 -18.17
C ILE A 43 -5.77 -14.39 -16.74
N GLY A 44 -6.82 -14.71 -15.97
CA GLY A 44 -6.67 -15.28 -14.62
C GLY A 44 -5.97 -14.35 -13.62
N GLY A 45 -6.02 -13.04 -13.85
CA GLY A 45 -5.51 -12.05 -12.89
C GLY A 45 -6.52 -11.86 -11.75
N PRO A 46 -6.14 -12.05 -10.47
CA PRO A 46 -7.07 -11.85 -9.38
C PRO A 46 -7.53 -10.41 -9.37
N ARG A 47 -8.86 -10.22 -9.32
CA ARG A 47 -9.46 -8.90 -9.09
C ARG A 47 -8.93 -8.41 -7.75
N GLY A 48 -8.05 -7.41 -7.80
CA GLY A 48 -7.72 -6.63 -6.62
C GLY A 48 -9.04 -6.19 -5.98
N TYR A 49 -9.10 -6.29 -4.66
CA TYR A 49 -10.19 -5.90 -3.76
C TYR A 49 -11.48 -6.73 -3.71
N GLU A 50 -11.49 -8.04 -4.02
CA GLU A 50 -12.53 -8.88 -3.40
C GLU A 50 -12.28 -8.93 -1.89
N ARG A 51 -12.96 -8.04 -1.16
CA ARG A 51 -13.07 -8.07 0.30
C ARG A 51 -13.81 -9.36 0.61
N GLY A 52 -13.06 -10.45 0.76
CA GLY A 52 -13.60 -11.72 1.20
C GLY A 52 -14.42 -11.50 2.46
N GLU A 53 -15.68 -11.90 2.38
CA GLU A 53 -16.63 -12.00 3.51
C GLU A 53 -16.12 -12.97 4.60
N ASP A 54 -15.01 -13.66 4.35
CA ASP A 54 -14.35 -14.62 5.24
C ASP A 54 -13.25 -14.00 6.12
N ARG A 55 -13.18 -12.66 6.23
CA ARG A 55 -12.24 -12.05 7.18
C ARG A 55 -12.77 -12.27 8.60
N PRO A 56 -12.06 -13.01 9.48
CA PRO A 56 -12.54 -13.26 10.83
C PRO A 56 -12.82 -11.94 11.54
N ALA A 57 -13.94 -11.90 12.28
CA ALA A 57 -14.32 -10.75 13.07
C ALA A 57 -13.14 -10.37 13.98
N ARG A 58 -12.79 -9.08 13.98
CA ARG A 58 -11.69 -8.57 14.79
C ARG A 58 -12.10 -8.72 16.25
N GLU A 59 -11.36 -9.50 17.02
CA GLU A 59 -11.59 -9.59 18.46
C GLU A 59 -11.09 -8.31 19.14
N TYR A 60 -11.95 -7.70 19.94
CA TYR A 60 -11.62 -6.53 20.74
C TYR A 60 -11.50 -6.93 22.21
N PHE A 61 -10.44 -6.47 22.86
CA PHE A 61 -10.19 -6.72 24.26
C PHE A 61 -10.47 -5.45 25.06
N ALA A 62 -11.26 -5.58 26.12
CA ALA A 62 -11.50 -4.51 27.08
C ALA A 62 -10.25 -4.33 27.96
N VAL A 63 -9.76 -3.09 28.05
CA VAL A 63 -8.55 -2.71 28.76
C VAL A 63 -8.77 -1.39 29.49
N VAL A 64 -8.01 -1.16 30.56
CA VAL A 64 -7.98 0.12 31.28
C VAL A 64 -6.79 0.92 30.79
N CYS A 65 -7.01 2.17 30.38
CA CYS A 65 -5.94 3.06 29.93
C CYS A 65 -5.00 3.41 31.09
N SER A 66 -3.70 3.17 30.93
CA SER A 66 -2.69 3.46 31.96
C SER A 66 -2.47 4.96 32.23
N SER A 67 -2.92 5.84 31.33
CA SER A 67 -2.74 7.30 31.46
C SER A 67 -3.95 8.02 32.05
N CYS A 68 -5.17 7.63 31.66
CA CYS A 68 -6.40 8.33 32.08
C CYS A 68 -7.37 7.46 32.88
N GLY A 69 -7.12 6.15 33.02
CA GLY A 69 -7.97 5.22 33.76
C GLY A 69 -9.29 4.82 33.06
N ASN A 70 -9.56 5.35 31.87
CA ASN A 70 -10.79 5.03 31.14
C ASN A 70 -10.76 3.62 30.54
N GLN A 71 -11.93 3.00 30.42
CA GLN A 71 -12.10 1.74 29.67
C GLN A 71 -11.96 2.00 28.17
N ALA A 72 -11.11 1.20 27.51
CA ALA A 72 -10.89 1.24 26.08
C ALA A 72 -10.98 -0.16 25.47
N GLN A 73 -11.22 -0.23 24.17
CA GLN A 73 -11.24 -1.48 23.40
C GLN A 73 -10.07 -1.48 22.43
N VAL A 74 -9.22 -2.51 22.50
CA VAL A 74 -8.04 -2.64 21.65
C VAL A 74 -8.10 -3.93 20.83
N PRO A 75 -7.62 -3.93 19.56
CA PRO A 75 -7.67 -5.10 18.69
C PRO A 75 -6.51 -6.09 18.94
N PHE A 76 -5.81 -5.97 20.07
CA PHE A 76 -4.67 -6.81 20.43
C PHE A 76 -4.81 -7.29 21.86
N LYS A 77 -4.30 -8.49 22.13
CA LYS A 77 -4.28 -9.05 23.49
C LYS A 77 -3.33 -8.21 24.36
N PRO A 78 -3.81 -7.55 25.43
CA PRO A 78 -2.94 -6.79 26.33
C PRO A 78 -1.91 -7.72 26.95
N ARG A 79 -0.67 -7.25 27.02
CA ARG A 79 0.42 -7.97 27.69
C ARG A 79 0.83 -7.21 28.95
N MET A 80 1.27 -7.95 29.97
CA MET A 80 1.65 -7.39 31.27
C MET A 80 2.94 -6.55 31.20
N ASP A 81 3.73 -6.68 30.13
CA ASP A 81 5.00 -5.98 29.95
C ASP A 81 4.89 -4.53 29.44
N ARG A 82 3.74 -4.13 28.86
CA ARG A 82 3.62 -2.85 28.16
C ARG A 82 2.32 -2.11 28.48
N PRO A 83 2.38 -0.82 28.86
CA PRO A 83 1.21 -0.04 29.21
C PRO A 83 0.28 0.13 28.00
N VAL A 84 -1.02 0.03 28.26
CA VAL A 84 -2.06 0.13 27.23
C VAL A 84 -2.71 1.49 27.32
N TYR A 85 -2.87 2.15 26.18
CA TYR A 85 -3.42 3.49 26.07
C TYR A 85 -4.69 3.51 25.23
N CYS A 86 -5.65 4.38 25.56
CA CYS A 86 -6.77 4.66 24.68
C CYS A 86 -6.30 5.41 23.42
N SER A 87 -7.15 5.46 22.40
CA SER A 87 -6.86 6.11 21.11
C SER A 87 -6.36 7.55 21.28
N ASP A 88 -6.94 8.30 22.20
CA ASP A 88 -6.59 9.71 22.44
C ASP A 88 -5.24 9.86 23.16
N CYS A 89 -5.04 9.12 24.26
CA CYS A 89 -3.75 9.10 24.95
C CYS A 89 -2.63 8.62 24.01
N PHE A 90 -2.87 7.58 23.21
CA PHE A 90 -1.89 7.04 22.27
C PHE A 90 -1.43 8.06 21.22
N ARG A 91 -2.36 8.90 20.72
CA ARG A 91 -2.04 10.00 19.80
C ARG A 91 -1.20 11.08 20.48
N ALA A 92 -1.42 11.32 21.76
CA ALA A 92 -0.64 12.30 22.52
C ALA A 92 0.79 11.82 22.83
N VAL A 93 1.00 10.52 23.12
CA VAL A 93 2.34 9.98 23.43
C VAL A 93 3.20 9.69 22.20
N LYS A 94 2.61 9.51 21.02
CA LYS A 94 3.37 9.28 19.78
C LYS A 94 3.68 10.61 19.09
N PRO A 95 4.95 11.04 19.02
CA PRO A 95 5.31 12.10 18.08
C PRO A 95 5.05 11.58 16.66
N SER A 96 4.36 12.39 15.86
CA SER A 96 4.08 12.16 14.44
C SER A 96 5.35 12.13 13.61
#